data_AF-A0A3F2TZF4-F1
#
_entry.id   AF-A0A3F2TZF4-F1
#
_cell.length_a   1.000
_cell.length_b   1.000
_cell.length_c   1.000
_cell.angle_alpha   90.00
_cell.angle_beta   90.00
_cell.angle_gamma   90.00
#
_symmetry.space_group_name_H-M   'P 1'
#
loop_
_entity.id
_entity.type
_entity.pdbx_description
1 polymer ?
#
loop_
_entity_poly.entity_id
_entity_poly.type
_entity_poly.pdbx_seq_one_letter_code
_entity_poly.pdbx_strand_id
1 'polypeptide(L)'
;MTEKAIEFLQEWINEKVQAPETPAQIDREAEVLAKQCAAQAASAGVPLEDIEEEVGDLEELIATKLEDAVEAKKDNPARRPEPIRPRAG
;
A
#
# COMPACT_ATOMS: atom_id res chain seq x y z
N MET A 1 14.85 7.55 18.21
CA MET A 1 14.96 8.26 16.91
C MET A 1 13.96 7.55 16.03
N THR A 2 12.68 7.91 16.13
CA THR A 2 11.61 6.91 15.90
C THR A 2 10.57 7.38 14.87
N GLU A 3 10.30 8.69 14.79
CA GLU A 3 9.36 9.25 13.81
C GLU A 3 9.82 9.08 12.34
N LYS A 4 11.13 9.06 12.10
CA LYS A 4 11.68 8.97 10.75
C LYS A 4 11.38 7.64 10.04
N ALA A 5 11.29 6.53 10.77
CA ALA A 5 11.01 5.23 10.18
C ALA A 5 9.59 5.19 9.62
N ILE A 6 8.61 5.63 10.44
CA ILE A 6 7.20 5.67 10.05
C ILE A 6 6.95 6.69 8.94
N GLU A 7 7.51 7.91 9.03
CA GLU A 7 7.36 8.91 7.96
C GLU A 7 7.92 8.39 6.64
N PHE A 8 9.15 7.84 6.65
CA PHE A 8 9.76 7.26 5.47
C PHE A 8 8.89 6.13 4.90
N LEU A 9 8.39 5.23 5.74
CA LEU A 9 7.56 4.11 5.30
C LEU A 9 6.27 4.61 4.67
N GLN A 10 5.61 5.59 5.28
CA GLN A 10 4.36 6.14 4.77
C GLN A 10 4.56 6.80 3.42
N GLU A 11 5.60 7.63 3.25
CA GLU A 11 5.93 8.23 1.97
C GLU A 11 6.27 7.15 0.92
N TRP A 12 7.08 6.16 1.31
CA TRP A 12 7.50 5.09 0.42
C TRP A 12 6.34 4.22 -0.04
N ILE A 13 5.44 3.85 0.88
CA ILE A 13 4.23 3.09 0.59
C ILE A 13 3.32 3.91 -0.31
N ASN A 14 3.11 5.20 -0.02
CA ASN A 14 2.27 6.04 -0.87
C ASN A 14 2.81 6.15 -2.31
N GLU A 15 4.15 6.17 -2.46
CA GLU A 15 4.79 6.26 -3.77
C GLU A 15 4.84 4.91 -4.52
N LYS A 16 5.23 3.84 -3.83
CA LYS A 16 5.54 2.52 -4.41
C LYS A 16 4.39 1.53 -4.33
N VAL A 17 3.61 1.52 -3.25
CA VAL A 17 2.48 0.61 -3.07
C VAL A 17 1.30 1.15 -3.86
N GLN A 18 1.16 0.63 -5.07
CA GLN A 18 0.02 0.90 -5.93
C GLN A 18 -0.75 -0.38 -6.17
N ALA A 19 -2.06 -0.26 -6.31
CA ALA A 19 -2.95 -1.38 -6.56
C ALA A 19 -2.49 -2.19 -7.79
N PRO A 20 -2.00 -3.43 -7.60
CA PRO A 20 -1.57 -4.30 -8.68
C PRO A 20 -2.70 -4.61 -9.67
N GLU A 21 -2.32 -5.04 -10.87
CA GLU A 21 -3.28 -5.43 -11.90
C GLU A 21 -4.14 -6.61 -11.47
N THR A 22 -3.57 -7.53 -10.69
CA THR A 22 -4.29 -8.67 -10.14
C THR A 22 -4.00 -8.89 -8.66
N PRO A 23 -5.02 -9.25 -7.86
CA PRO A 23 -4.84 -9.53 -6.42
C PRO A 23 -3.94 -10.75 -6.16
N ALA A 24 -3.80 -11.65 -7.13
CA ALA A 24 -2.92 -12.82 -7.01
C ALA A 24 -1.43 -12.45 -7.00
N GLN A 25 -1.07 -11.21 -7.35
CA GLN A 25 0.30 -10.71 -7.31
C GLN A 25 0.66 -10.05 -5.99
N ILE A 26 -0.31 -9.86 -5.08
CA ILE A 26 -0.12 -9.09 -3.84
C ILE A 26 0.99 -9.69 -2.98
N ASP A 27 0.94 -10.98 -2.65
CA ASP A 27 1.99 -11.64 -1.86
C ASP A 27 3.39 -11.45 -2.48
N ARG A 28 3.49 -11.63 -3.80
CA ARG A 28 4.77 -11.53 -4.51
C ARG A 28 5.28 -10.09 -4.57
N GLU A 29 4.40 -9.13 -4.79
CA GLU A 29 4.78 -7.71 -4.76
C GLU A 29 5.14 -7.27 -3.35
N ALA A 30 4.41 -7.73 -2.33
CA ALA A 30 4.72 -7.42 -0.94
C ALA A 30 6.14 -7.86 -0.56
N GLU A 31 6.53 -9.10 -0.88
CA GLU A 31 7.88 -9.60 -0.62
C GLU A 31 8.96 -8.74 -1.31
N VAL A 32 8.73 -8.42 -2.60
CA VAL A 32 9.68 -7.66 -3.41
C VAL A 32 9.77 -6.20 -2.95
N LEU A 33 8.65 -5.61 -2.56
CA LEU A 33 8.57 -4.24 -2.06
C LEU A 33 9.17 -4.12 -0.67
N ALA A 34 8.93 -5.09 0.23
CA ALA A 34 9.52 -5.12 1.56
C ALA A 34 11.05 -5.09 1.50
N LYS A 35 11.66 -5.94 0.65
CA LYS A 35 13.12 -5.96 0.44
C LYS A 35 13.65 -4.64 -0.11
N GLN A 36 12.94 -4.02 -1.05
CA GLN A 36 13.33 -2.72 -1.60
C GLN A 36 13.18 -1.58 -0.59
N CYS A 37 12.10 -1.58 0.19
CA CYS A 37 11.85 -0.62 1.25
C CYS A 37 12.96 -0.72 2.30
N ALA A 38 13.30 -1.92 2.75
CA ALA A 38 14.40 -2.17 3.69
C ALA A 38 15.75 -1.64 3.18
N ALA A 39 16.08 -1.89 1.91
CA ALA A 39 17.34 -1.42 1.32
C ALA A 39 17.39 0.10 1.18
N GLN A 40 16.28 0.72 0.78
CA GLN A 40 16.14 2.16 0.63
C GLN A 40 16.16 2.85 2.01
N ALA A 41 15.46 2.29 2.99
CA ALA A 41 15.45 2.75 4.37
C ALA A 41 16.86 2.71 4.96
N ALA A 42 17.57 1.59 4.81
CA ALA A 42 18.94 1.46 5.30
C ALA A 42 19.87 2.51 4.66
N SER A 43 19.67 2.81 3.38
CA SER A 43 20.40 3.87 2.67
C SER A 43 20.06 5.27 3.17
N ALA A 44 18.84 5.49 3.67
CA ALA A 44 18.40 6.73 4.32
C ALA A 44 18.82 6.82 5.80
N GLY A 45 19.47 5.79 6.34
CA GLY A 45 19.88 5.71 7.74
C GLY A 45 18.81 5.16 8.68
N VAL A 46 17.80 4.47 8.15
CA VAL A 46 16.76 3.76 8.91
C VAL A 46 16.97 2.25 8.70
N PRO A 47 17.58 1.52 9.66
CA PRO A 47 17.77 0.09 9.52
C PRO A 47 16.44 -0.65 9.56
N LEU A 48 16.39 -1.84 8.95
CA LEU A 48 15.21 -2.71 8.98
C LEU A 48 14.75 -2.97 10.43
N GLU A 49 15.68 -3.17 11.35
CA GLU A 49 15.40 -3.43 12.76
C GLU A 49 14.56 -2.32 13.41
N ASP A 50 14.88 -1.05 13.16
CA ASP A 50 14.10 0.10 13.66
C ASP A 50 12.71 0.16 13.03
N ILE A 51 12.58 -0.27 11.77
CA ILE A 51 11.27 -0.33 11.10
C ILE A 51 10.42 -1.43 11.71
N GLU A 52 10.96 -2.65 11.78
CA GLU A 52 10.23 -3.82 12.28
C GLU A 52 9.87 -3.69 13.76
N GLU A 53 10.66 -2.95 14.55
CA GLU A 53 10.31 -2.63 15.94
C GLU A 53 9.04 -1.76 16.05
N GLU A 54 8.80 -0.87 15.08
CA GLU A 54 7.67 0.07 15.08
C GLU A 54 6.44 -0.46 14.34
N VAL A 55 6.66 -1.11 13.19
CA VAL A 55 5.58 -1.51 12.27
C VAL A 55 5.34 -3.01 12.22
N GLY A 56 6.20 -3.81 12.86
CA GLY A 56 6.20 -5.26 12.76
C GLY A 56 6.70 -5.75 11.41
N ASP A 57 6.15 -6.86 10.92
CA ASP A 57 6.50 -7.41 9.61
C ASP A 57 6.18 -6.42 8.48
N LEU A 58 7.25 -5.88 7.89
CA LEU A 58 7.15 -4.91 6.80
C LEU A 58 6.40 -5.50 5.59
N GLU A 59 6.59 -6.80 5.32
CA GLU A 59 5.89 -7.52 4.27
C GLU A 59 4.38 -7.56 4.52
N GLU A 60 3.94 -7.90 5.74
CA GLU A 60 2.52 -7.98 6.10
C GLU A 60 1.84 -6.62 5.97
N LEU A 61 2.54 -5.55 6.39
CA LEU A 61 2.04 -4.19 6.26
C LEU A 61 1.87 -3.79 4.79
N ILE A 62 2.85 -4.11 3.94
CA ILE A 62 2.77 -3.80 2.49
C ILE A 62 1.67 -4.64 1.82
N ALA A 63 1.55 -5.94 2.15
CA ALA A 63 0.50 -6.80 1.63
C ALA A 63 -0.89 -6.22 1.94
N THR A 64 -1.13 -5.85 3.19
CA THR A 64 -2.39 -5.21 3.62
C THR A 64 -2.68 -3.93 2.83
N LYS A 65 -1.66 -3.09 2.58
CA LYS A 65 -1.83 -1.85 1.80
C LYS A 65 -2.09 -2.11 0.32
N LEU A 66 -1.47 -3.13 -0.26
CA LEU A 66 -1.74 -3.56 -1.63
C LEU A 66 -3.18 -4.09 -1.76
N GLU A 67 -3.64 -4.90 -0.81
CA GLU A 67 -5.03 -5.39 -0.76
C GLU A 67 -6.02 -4.22 -0.73
N ASP A 68 -5.85 -3.31 0.22
CA ASP A 68 -6.70 -2.11 0.36
C ASP A 68 -6.71 -1.28 -0.92
N ALA A 69 -5.55 -1.06 -1.55
CA ALA A 69 -5.47 -0.32 -2.81
C ALA A 69 -6.20 -1.03 -3.96
N VAL A 70 -6.12 -2.36 -4.04
CA VAL A 70 -6.86 -3.17 -5.02
C VAL A 70 -8.35 -3.10 -4.78
N GLU A 71 -8.78 -3.20 -3.53
CA GLU A 71 -10.18 -3.03 -3.15
C GLU A 71 -10.69 -1.62 -3.46
N ALA A 72 -9.93 -0.58 -3.14
CA ALA A 72 -10.25 0.81 -3.46
C ALA A 72 -10.36 1.06 -4.97
N LYS A 73 -9.51 0.43 -5.80
CA LYS A 73 -9.65 0.47 -7.26
C LYS A 73 -10.92 -0.23 -7.75
N LYS A 74 -11.31 -1.35 -7.12
CA LYS A 74 -12.53 -2.09 -7.46
C LYS A 74 -13.80 -1.36 -7.00
N ASP A 75 -13.74 -0.72 -5.84
CA ASP A 75 -14.83 0.03 -5.20
C ASP A 75 -14.83 1.52 -5.59
N ASN A 76 -14.28 1.89 -6.74
CA ASN A 76 -14.52 3.21 -7.32
C ASN A 76 -15.77 3.15 -8.24
N PRO A 77 -17.00 3.40 -7.73
CA PRO A 77 -18.23 3.42 -8.52
C PRO A 77 -18.40 4.68 -9.37
N ALA A 78 -17.32 5.38 -9.76
CA ALA A 78 -17.40 6.47 -10.75
C ALA A 78 -17.92 6.01 -12.15
N ARG A 79 -18.31 4.73 -12.28
CA ARG A 79 -19.07 4.14 -13.39
C ARG A 79 -20.34 3.41 -12.97
N ARG A 80 -20.96 3.70 -11.81
CA ARG A 80 -22.40 3.44 -11.67
C ARG A 80 -23.12 4.63 -12.31
N PRO A 81 -23.66 4.52 -13.55
CA PRO A 81 -24.67 5.49 -13.96
C PRO A 81 -25.78 5.41 -12.92
N GLU A 82 -26.09 6.54 -12.28
CA GLU A 82 -27.31 6.65 -11.48
C GLU A 82 -28.48 6.10 -12.31
N PRO A 83 -29.36 5.26 -11.75
CA PRO A 83 -30.57 4.88 -12.45
C PRO A 83 -31.39 6.15 -12.64
N ILE A 84 -31.40 6.66 -13.87
CA ILE A 84 -32.28 7.72 -14.36
C ILE A 84 -33.72 7.35 -13.96
N ARG A 85 -34.23 8.00 -12.91
CA ARG A 85 -35.64 7.86 -12.53
C ARG A 85 -36.47 8.49 -13.64
N PRO A 86 -37.41 7.77 -14.26
CA PRO A 86 -38.29 8.39 -15.24
C PRO A 86 -39.15 9.43 -14.50
N ARG A 87 -39.08 10.67 -14.98
CA ARG A 87 -39.94 11.76 -14.52
C ARG A 87 -41.36 11.41 -14.98
N ALA A 88 -42.21 10.98 -14.05
CA ALA A 88 -43.62 10.76 -14.32
C ALA A 88 -44.24 12.09 -14.80
N GLY A 89 -44.92 12.01 -15.93
CA GLY A 89 -45.59 13.14 -16.60
C GLY A 89 -46.83 13.62 -15.87
#